data_AF-A0A8S3FT29-F1
#
_entry.id   AF-A0A8S3FT29-F1
#
_cell.length_a   1.000
_cell.length_b   1.000
_cell.length_c   1.000
_cell.angle_alpha   90.00
_cell.angle_beta   90.00
_cell.angle_gamma   90.00
#
_symmetry.space_group_name_H-M   'P 1'
#
loop_
_entity.id
_entity.type
_entity.pdbx_description
1 polymer ?
#
loop_
_entity_poly.entity_id
_entity_poly.type
_entity_poly.pdbx_seq_one_letter_code
_entity_poly.pdbx_strand_id
1 'polypeptide(L)'
;LQSGQYSSSNPQQPLLQPDAEKLLVNLASLFAQELVSKSSSATQRRIGTSSSTSIKENDVNFVLKHQWPIYDRSSYNKIPES
;
A
#
# COMPACT_ATOMS: atom_id res chain seq x y z
N LEU A 1 27.10 -34.76 30.37
CA LEU A 1 27.56 -34.70 28.96
C LEU A 1 26.56 -35.44 28.10
N GLN A 2 25.62 -34.73 27.48
CA GLN A 2 24.97 -35.16 26.24
C GLN A 2 24.60 -33.88 25.49
N SER A 3 25.49 -33.54 24.57
CA SER A 3 25.42 -32.44 23.62
C SER A 3 24.28 -32.70 22.63
N GLY A 4 23.14 -32.05 22.85
CA GLY A 4 22.11 -31.85 21.84
C GLY A 4 22.58 -30.78 20.86
N GLN A 5 22.93 -31.21 19.64
CA GLN A 5 23.24 -30.33 18.53
C GLN A 5 21.99 -29.49 18.20
N TYR A 6 22.04 -28.19 18.47
CA TYR A 6 21.12 -27.23 17.86
C TYR A 6 21.56 -27.06 16.41
N SER A 7 21.04 -27.91 15.51
CA SER A 7 21.04 -27.63 14.09
C SER A 7 20.34 -26.30 13.87
N SER A 8 21.11 -25.31 13.43
CA SER A 8 20.62 -24.03 12.93
C SER A 8 19.82 -24.29 11.66
N SER A 9 18.53 -24.62 11.82
CA SER A 9 17.53 -24.51 10.77
C SER A 9 17.41 -23.03 10.41
N ASN A 10 18.15 -22.62 9.36
CA ASN A 10 17.88 -21.39 8.64
C ASN A 10 16.38 -21.36 8.34
N PRO A 11 15.60 -20.38 8.83
CA PRO A 11 14.24 -20.22 8.36
C PRO A 11 14.33 -19.69 6.92
N GLN A 12 14.42 -20.61 5.95
CA GLN A 12 14.05 -20.31 4.57
C GLN A 12 12.59 -19.90 4.62
N GLN A 13 12.36 -18.59 4.63
CA GLN A 13 11.04 -18.06 4.30
C GLN A 13 10.63 -18.72 2.98
N PRO A 14 9.47 -19.40 2.93
CA PRO A 14 9.05 -20.05 1.70
C PRO A 14 8.99 -18.97 0.61
N LEU A 15 9.75 -19.18 -0.48
CA LEU A 15 9.59 -18.40 -1.70
C LEU A 15 8.10 -18.41 -2.04
N LEU A 16 7.51 -17.24 -2.28
CA LEU A 16 6.12 -17.16 -2.70
C LEU A 16 5.94 -18.05 -3.94
N GLN A 17 4.89 -18.87 -3.94
CA GLN A 17 4.57 -19.66 -5.12
C GLN A 17 4.32 -18.70 -6.30
N PRO A 18 4.78 -19.02 -7.53
CA PRO A 18 4.68 -18.12 -8.69
C PRO A 18 3.26 -17.60 -8.95
N ASP A 19 2.24 -18.36 -8.56
CA ASP A 19 0.84 -17.94 -8.71
C ASP A 19 0.40 -16.93 -7.64
N ALA A 20 0.97 -17.00 -6.44
CA ALA A 20 0.76 -15.99 -5.41
C ALA A 20 1.40 -14.64 -5.81
N GLU A 21 2.58 -14.66 -6.43
CA GLU A 21 3.22 -13.45 -6.96
C GLU A 21 2.36 -12.79 -8.04
N LYS A 22 1.83 -13.58 -9.00
CA LYS A 22 0.90 -13.08 -10.02
C LYS A 22 -0.35 -12.46 -9.40
N LEU A 23 -0.91 -13.09 -8.37
CA LEU A 23 -2.07 -12.54 -7.65
C LEU A 23 -1.74 -11.20 -6.98
N LEU A 24 -0.57 -11.07 -6.35
CA LEU A 24 -0.13 -9.81 -5.75
C LEU A 24 0.09 -8.71 -6.81
N VAL A 25 0.68 -9.04 -7.95
CA VAL A 25 0.87 -8.10 -9.07
C VAL A 25 -0.49 -7.66 -9.64
N ASN A 26 -1.43 -8.59 -9.81
CA ASN A 26 -2.78 -8.27 -10.26
C ASN A 26 -3.50 -7.36 -9.25
N LEU A 27 -3.40 -7.66 -7.95
CA LEU A 27 -3.99 -6.86 -6.91
C LEU A 27 -3.39 -5.44 -6.86
N ALA A 28 -2.06 -5.32 -6.98
CA ALA A 28 -1.39 -4.02 -7.04
C ALA A 28 -1.82 -3.21 -8.27
N SER A 29 -2.02 -3.88 -9.40
CA SER A 29 -2.49 -3.24 -10.64
C SER A 29 -3.93 -2.71 -10.50
N LEU A 30 -4.83 -3.52 -9.92
CA LEU A 30 -6.20 -3.10 -9.62
C LEU A 30 -6.24 -1.95 -8.63
N PHE A 31 -5.42 -2.01 -7.58
CA PHE A 31 -5.28 -0.94 -6.61
C PHE A 31 -4.82 0.37 -7.28
N ALA A 32 -3.80 0.31 -8.13
CA ALA A 32 -3.30 1.49 -8.84
C ALA A 32 -4.36 2.12 -9.75
N GLN A 33 -5.12 1.31 -10.50
CA GLN A 33 -6.21 1.80 -11.34
C GLN A 33 -7.30 2.51 -10.52
N GLU A 34 -7.71 1.89 -9.42
CA GLU A 34 -8.73 2.45 -8.53
C GLU A 34 -8.24 3.74 -7.85
N LEU A 35 -6.98 3.78 -7.42
CA LEU A 35 -6.36 4.97 -6.83
C LEU A 35 -6.35 6.14 -7.81
N VAL A 36 -5.98 5.90 -9.07
CA VAL A 36 -5.99 6.94 -10.11
C VAL A 36 -7.40 7.44 -10.38
N SER A 37 -8.39 6.54 -10.51
CA SER A 37 -9.80 6.89 -10.73
C SER A 37 -10.35 7.78 -9.62
N LYS A 38 -10.14 7.38 -8.36
CA LYS A 38 -10.58 8.14 -7.18
C LYS A 38 -9.84 9.46 -7.03
N SER A 39 -8.54 9.50 -7.32
CA SER A 39 -7.72 10.73 -7.24
C SER A 39 -8.10 11.72 -8.34
N SER A 40 -8.49 11.24 -9.52
CA SER A 40 -9.08 12.07 -10.58
C SER A 40 -10.41 12.68 -10.12
N SER A 41 -11.27 11.90 -9.49
CA SER A 41 -12.52 12.41 -8.89
C SER A 41 -12.26 13.44 -7.79
N ALA A 42 -11.25 13.22 -6.94
CA ALA A 42 -10.85 14.19 -5.91
C ALA A 42 -10.30 15.48 -6.54
N THR A 43 -9.51 15.36 -7.60
CA THR A 43 -9.01 16.50 -8.39
C THR A 43 -10.17 17.33 -8.91
N GLN A 44 -11.16 16.71 -9.56
CA GLN A 44 -12.36 17.39 -10.08
C GLN A 44 -13.12 18.16 -9.00
N ARG A 45 -13.29 17.56 -7.81
CA ARG A 45 -13.92 18.24 -6.67
C ARG A 45 -13.12 19.45 -6.19
N ARG A 46 -11.79 19.40 -6.24
CA ARG A 46 -10.90 20.48 -5.80
C ARG A 46 -10.94 21.70 -6.72
N ILE A 47 -11.12 21.52 -8.03
CA ILE A 47 -10.92 22.61 -9.02
C ILE A 47 -12.18 23.03 -9.80
N GLY A 48 -13.25 22.24 -9.80
CA GLY A 48 -14.41 22.46 -10.69
C GLY A 48 -14.21 21.90 -12.10
N THR A 49 -15.28 21.38 -12.69
CA THR A 49 -15.29 20.28 -13.67
C THR A 49 -15.04 20.63 -15.15
N SER A 50 -14.02 21.42 -15.55
CA SER A 50 -13.83 21.69 -17.00
C SER A 50 -12.41 21.89 -17.55
N SER A 51 -11.34 21.84 -16.76
CA SER A 51 -9.97 21.97 -17.29
C SER A 51 -9.15 20.68 -17.11
N SER A 52 -8.48 20.24 -18.18
CA SER A 52 -7.42 19.22 -18.12
C SER A 52 -6.45 19.55 -17.00
N THR A 53 -6.41 18.72 -15.97
CA THR A 53 -5.62 19.00 -14.78
C THR A 53 -4.95 17.74 -14.29
N SER A 54 -3.65 17.90 -14.06
CA SER A 54 -2.81 16.88 -13.46
C SER A 54 -3.29 16.58 -12.04
N ILE A 55 -3.43 15.29 -11.73
CA ILE A 55 -3.63 14.81 -10.37
C ILE A 55 -2.48 15.33 -9.50
N LYS A 56 -2.79 15.99 -8.38
CA LYS A 56 -1.77 16.45 -7.43
C LYS A 56 -1.59 15.41 -6.33
N GLU A 57 -0.41 15.44 -5.69
CA GLU A 57 -0.09 14.58 -4.55
C GLU A 57 -1.14 14.68 -3.42
N ASN A 58 -1.68 15.89 -3.18
CA ASN A 58 -2.74 16.09 -2.19
C ASN A 58 -4.03 15.32 -2.51
N ASP A 59 -4.37 15.14 -3.79
CA ASP A 59 -5.55 14.40 -4.22
C ASP A 59 -5.36 12.90 -3.95
N VAL A 60 -4.15 12.38 -4.21
CA VAL A 60 -3.75 11.00 -3.90
C VAL A 60 -3.73 10.76 -2.39
N ASN A 61 -3.08 11.65 -1.62
CA ASN A 61 -3.00 11.58 -0.16
C ASN A 61 -4.38 11.65 0.50
N PHE A 62 -5.31 12.44 -0.06
CA PHE A 62 -6.69 12.47 0.41
C PHE A 62 -7.35 11.09 0.27
N VAL A 63 -7.25 10.47 -0.91
CA VAL A 63 -7.83 9.14 -1.15
C VAL A 63 -7.17 8.07 -0.28
N LEU A 64 -5.83 8.06 -0.19
CA LEU A 64 -5.05 7.12 0.60
C LEU A 64 -5.30 7.19 2.10
N LYS A 65 -5.85 8.30 2.63
CA LYS A 65 -6.19 8.45 4.06
C LYS A 65 -7.67 8.18 4.38
N HIS A 66 -8.56 8.45 3.43
CA HIS A 66 -10.01 8.41 3.67
C HIS A 66 -10.67 7.13 3.14
N GLN A 67 -10.11 6.50 2.11
CA GLN A 67 -10.67 5.27 1.53
C GLN A 67 -9.81 4.04 1.81
N TRP A 68 -8.51 4.26 1.92
CA TRP A 68 -7.59 3.28 2.49
C TRP A 68 -7.04 3.87 3.80
N PRO A 69 -6.80 3.08 4.85
CA PRO A 69 -6.13 3.56 6.05
C PRO A 69 -4.61 3.48 5.86
N ILE A 70 -4.11 3.98 4.71
CA ILE A 70 -2.69 3.96 4.37
C ILE A 70 -2.13 5.34 4.71
N TYR A 71 -1.47 5.41 5.86
CA TYR A 71 -0.83 6.62 6.33
C TYR A 71 0.65 6.60 6.02
N ASP A 72 1.25 7.78 5.83
CA ASP A 72 2.70 7.89 5.81
C ASP A 72 3.28 7.33 7.12
N ARG A 73 4.43 6.65 7.03
CA ARG A 73 5.16 6.08 8.16
C ARG A 73 5.45 7.12 9.25
N SER A 74 5.64 8.39 8.87
CA SER A 74 5.75 9.51 9.81
C SER A 74 4.52 9.68 10.72
N SER A 75 3.35 9.21 10.29
CA SER A 75 2.09 9.24 11.03
C SER A 75 1.97 8.09 12.04
N TYR A 76 2.74 7.01 11.86
CA TYR A 76 2.74 5.85 12.77
C TYR A 76 3.52 6.11 14.06
N ASN A 77 4.47 7.05 14.07
CA ASN A 77 5.14 7.53 15.30
C ASN A 77 4.22 8.36 16.22
N LYS A 78 2.93 8.49 15.87
CA LYS A 78 1.90 9.15 16.68
C LYS A 78 0.74 8.22 17.05
N ILE A 79 0.88 6.91 16.88
CA ILE A 79 -0.04 5.97 17.54
C ILE A 79 0.40 5.95 19.01
N PRO A 80 -0.39 6.49 19.95
CA PRO A 80 -0.05 6.35 21.36
C PRO A 80 0.03 4.85 21.66
N GLU A 81 1.17 4.41 22.22
CA GLU A 81 1.24 3.12 22.89
C GLU A 81 0.14 3.11 23.96
N SER A 82 -0.88 2.28 23.74
CA SER A 82 -1.90 1.96 24.74
C SER A 82 -1.44 0.78 25.57
#